data_AF-A0AAD5SFB3-F1
#
_entry.id   AF-A0AAD5SFB3-F1
#
_cell.length_a   1.000
_cell.length_b   1.000
_cell.length_c   1.000
_cell.angle_alpha   90.00
_cell.angle_beta   90.00
_cell.angle_gamma   90.00
#
_symmetry.space_group_name_H-M   'P 1'
#
loop_
_entity.id
_entity.type
_entity.pdbx_description
1 polymer ?
#
loop_
_entity_poly.entity_id
_entity_poly.type
_entity_poly.pdbx_seq_one_letter_code
_entity_poly.pdbx_strand_id
1 'polypeptide(L)'
;MTEKTYPPLSDIPTHLRPEDVKLIACDIDGTTLTSSHVISPYTLETFRKVRHQRPDINILFATGRPRIATVAIREAMRELGHAVGIYLNGALCGREDVEGQLKGGEDAKSSLDFHVLHETPLKPKDAVWYVQWAVRNQRCVVLYSYDTTITPFDHPSCELVQGASEPYPVEIPESDLIPQILSNTLKVHKMIFLGPKVPLDQTRTDLDSESTRPTSTSFLRNNNFSLEVVSKHTSKAAALKFFTDNLAGCRLDNVIAFGDGDNDVEMIKECGLGVGMGNGLAHVKKVAKYVAPTNDEDGVARVLRGVLGL
;
A
#
# COMPACT_ATOMS: atom_id res chain seq x y z
N MET A 1 -14.57 -9.66 30.91
CA MET A 1 -13.61 -9.19 29.87
C MET A 1 -12.24 -9.56 30.38
N THR A 2 -11.53 -10.47 29.71
CA THR A 2 -10.13 -10.76 30.04
C THR A 2 -9.32 -9.51 29.74
N GLU A 3 -8.57 -8.99 30.71
CA GLU A 3 -7.58 -7.92 30.48
C GLU A 3 -6.67 -8.39 29.34
N LYS A 4 -6.69 -7.67 28.21
CA LYS A 4 -5.76 -7.93 27.12
C LYS A 4 -4.36 -7.57 27.64
N THR A 5 -3.52 -8.57 27.80
CA THR A 5 -2.11 -8.39 28.14
C THR A 5 -1.31 -8.40 26.85
N TYR A 6 -0.66 -7.28 26.55
CA TYR A 6 0.33 -7.21 25.47
C TYR A 6 1.72 -7.49 26.04
N PRO A 7 2.65 -8.02 25.23
CA PRO A 7 4.03 -8.20 25.67
C PRO A 7 4.57 -6.85 26.18
N PRO A 8 5.31 -6.79 27.31
CA PRO A 8 5.96 -5.56 27.73
C PRO A 8 6.98 -5.12 26.67
N LEU A 9 7.24 -3.82 26.59
CA LEU A 9 8.21 -3.26 25.63
C LEU A 9 9.64 -3.81 25.84
N SER A 10 9.94 -4.36 27.03
CA SER A 10 11.18 -5.10 27.32
C SER A 10 11.37 -6.35 26.45
N ASP A 11 10.29 -6.87 25.87
CA ASP A 11 10.31 -8.07 25.03
C ASP A 11 10.63 -7.75 23.56
N ILE A 12 10.74 -6.47 23.21
CA ILE A 12 11.22 -6.06 21.90
C ILE A 12 12.67 -6.55 21.77
N PRO A 13 12.98 -7.38 20.75
CA PRO A 13 14.32 -7.92 20.60
C PRO A 13 15.42 -6.85 20.54
N THR A 14 16.51 -7.08 21.24
CA THR A 14 17.61 -6.11 21.45
C THR A 14 18.49 -5.87 20.21
N HIS A 15 18.22 -6.54 19.09
CA HIS A 15 19.07 -6.44 17.89
C HIS A 15 18.89 -5.13 17.11
N LEU A 16 17.80 -4.38 17.31
CA LEU A 16 17.63 -3.02 16.77
C LEU A 16 17.66 -2.02 17.92
N ARG A 17 18.81 -1.36 18.11
CA ARG A 17 18.94 -0.31 19.12
C ARG A 17 18.25 0.97 18.64
N PRO A 18 17.73 1.81 19.56
CA PRO A 18 17.01 3.04 19.19
C PRO A 18 17.82 3.98 18.26
N GLU A 19 19.13 4.05 18.46
CA GLU A 19 20.06 4.85 17.65
C GLU A 19 20.26 4.32 16.21
N ASP A 20 20.05 3.02 16.02
CA ASP A 20 20.22 2.35 14.73
C ASP A 20 18.98 2.45 13.84
N VAL A 21 17.84 2.93 14.37
CA VAL A 21 16.61 3.14 13.61
C VAL A 21 16.80 4.31 12.64
N LYS A 22 16.48 4.08 11.36
CA LYS A 22 16.57 5.07 10.28
C LYS A 22 15.27 5.25 9.51
N LEU A 23 14.32 4.33 9.68
CA LEU A 23 13.05 4.39 8.97
C LEU A 23 11.93 3.71 9.76
N ILE A 24 10.74 4.30 9.70
CA ILE A 24 9.48 3.75 10.18
C ILE A 24 8.57 3.53 8.97
N ALA A 25 8.14 2.30 8.76
CA ALA A 25 7.19 1.92 7.71
C ALA A 25 5.89 1.44 8.35
N CYS A 26 4.77 2.10 8.05
CA CYS A 26 3.48 1.74 8.63
C CYS A 26 2.48 1.40 7.55
N ASP A 27 1.80 0.27 7.69
CA ASP A 27 0.53 0.07 7.02
C ASP A 27 -0.53 1.12 7.47
N ILE A 28 -1.55 1.33 6.65
CA ILE A 28 -2.62 2.31 6.86
C ILE A 28 -3.82 1.69 7.58
N ASP A 29 -4.61 0.85 6.93
CA ASP A 29 -5.90 0.37 7.44
C ASP A 29 -5.72 -0.77 8.43
N GLY A 30 -6.29 -0.67 9.63
CA GLY A 30 -6.06 -1.69 10.65
C GLY A 30 -4.69 -1.58 11.34
N THR A 31 -3.88 -0.59 10.95
CA THR A 31 -2.57 -0.31 11.53
C THR A 31 -2.43 1.13 12.02
N THR A 32 -2.29 2.10 11.10
CA THR A 32 -2.13 3.52 11.45
C THR A 32 -3.47 4.21 11.69
N LEU A 33 -4.49 3.85 10.91
CA LEU A 33 -5.84 4.35 11.07
C LEU A 33 -6.61 3.52 12.09
N THR A 34 -7.40 4.20 12.90
CA THR A 34 -8.41 3.57 13.74
C THR A 34 -9.52 2.95 12.90
N SER A 35 -10.40 2.17 13.53
CA SER A 35 -11.60 1.62 12.90
C SER A 35 -12.55 2.70 12.35
N SER A 36 -12.41 3.96 12.80
CA SER A 36 -13.12 5.13 12.28
C SER A 36 -12.41 5.80 11.09
N HIS A 37 -11.39 5.18 10.51
CA HIS A 37 -10.61 5.69 9.37
C HIS A 37 -9.92 7.04 9.61
N VAL A 38 -9.51 7.31 10.86
CA VAL A 38 -8.74 8.50 11.24
C VAL A 38 -7.44 8.12 11.92
N ILE A 39 -6.42 8.98 11.86
CA ILE A 39 -5.24 8.86 12.72
C ILE A 39 -5.62 9.42 14.09
N SER A 40 -5.41 8.67 15.16
CA SER A 40 -5.69 9.19 16.50
C SER A 40 -4.80 10.39 16.84
N PRO A 41 -5.26 11.34 17.67
CA PRO A 41 -4.43 12.46 18.11
C PRO A 41 -3.11 12.01 18.76
N TYR A 42 -3.15 10.90 19.53
CA TYR A 42 -1.95 10.36 20.19
C TYR A 42 -0.94 9.78 19.20
N THR A 43 -1.41 9.09 18.15
CA THR A 43 -0.55 8.55 17.09
C THR A 43 0.06 9.67 16.25
N LEU A 44 -0.74 10.64 15.83
CA LEU A 44 -0.24 11.79 15.08
C LEU A 44 0.80 12.60 15.89
N GLU A 45 0.52 12.85 17.16
CA GLU A 45 1.48 13.53 18.06
C GLU A 45 2.78 12.73 18.23
N THR A 46 2.71 11.41 18.20
CA THR A 46 3.91 10.56 18.26
C THR A 46 4.75 10.71 16.99
N PHE A 47 4.14 10.74 15.81
CA PHE A 47 4.89 11.02 14.57
C PHE A 47 5.50 12.43 14.57
N ARG A 48 4.80 13.44 15.09
CA ARG A 48 5.36 14.79 15.27
C ARG A 48 6.59 14.78 16.17
N LYS A 49 6.53 14.07 17.31
CA LYS A 49 7.68 13.89 18.20
C LYS A 49 8.84 13.19 17.52
N VAL A 50 8.59 12.13 16.74
CA VAL A 50 9.64 11.48 15.94
C VAL A 50 10.28 12.50 14.99
N ARG A 51 9.48 13.24 14.22
CA ARG A 51 10.00 14.23 13.28
C ARG A 51 10.84 15.31 13.96
N HIS A 52 10.41 15.79 15.14
CA HIS A 52 11.11 16.83 15.89
C HIS A 52 12.39 16.34 16.58
N GLN A 53 12.34 15.19 17.25
CA GLN A 53 13.45 14.68 18.07
C GLN A 53 14.43 13.79 17.28
N ARG A 54 13.95 13.15 16.21
CA ARG A 54 14.69 12.23 15.34
C ARG A 54 14.44 12.56 13.87
N PRO A 55 14.82 13.77 13.39
CA PRO A 55 14.63 14.16 12.00
C PRO A 55 15.41 13.26 11.01
N ASP A 56 16.38 12.48 11.49
CA ASP A 56 17.11 11.47 10.74
C ASP A 56 16.30 10.22 10.39
N ILE A 57 15.14 10.03 11.03
CA ILE A 57 14.23 8.91 10.75
C ILE A 57 13.25 9.30 9.64
N ASN A 58 13.23 8.50 8.58
CA ASN A 58 12.22 8.60 7.53
C ASN A 58 10.90 7.97 8.00
N ILE A 59 9.77 8.59 7.67
CA ILE A 59 8.43 8.04 7.92
C ILE A 59 7.80 7.68 6.58
N LEU A 60 7.34 6.45 6.47
CA LEU A 60 6.74 5.88 5.27
C LEU A 60 5.40 5.24 5.60
N PHE A 61 4.38 5.49 4.78
CA PHE A 61 3.08 4.85 4.86
C PHE A 61 2.87 3.92 3.67
N ALA A 62 2.44 2.68 3.89
CA ALA A 62 2.37 1.64 2.87
C ALA A 62 0.98 0.98 2.79
N THR A 63 0.32 0.99 1.63
CA THR A 63 -1.07 0.52 1.50
C THR A 63 -1.37 -0.15 0.17
N GLY A 64 -2.41 -0.99 0.15
CA GLY A 64 -3.04 -1.48 -1.07
C GLY A 64 -3.95 -0.46 -1.77
N ARG A 65 -4.35 0.59 -1.05
CA ARG A 65 -5.23 1.65 -1.57
C ARG A 65 -4.55 2.49 -2.65
N PRO A 66 -5.33 3.06 -3.58
CA PRO A 66 -4.85 4.18 -4.39
C PRO A 66 -4.65 5.42 -3.52
N ARG A 67 -3.72 6.30 -3.93
CA ARG A 67 -3.38 7.53 -3.21
C ARG A 67 -4.60 8.43 -2.98
N ILE A 68 -5.48 8.57 -3.97
CA ILE A 68 -6.68 9.40 -3.85
C ILE A 68 -7.61 8.96 -2.68
N ALA A 69 -7.59 7.68 -2.31
CA ALA A 69 -8.41 7.12 -1.23
C ALA A 69 -7.76 7.21 0.17
N THR A 70 -6.60 7.85 0.31
CA THR A 70 -5.86 7.95 1.58
C THR A 70 -5.79 9.38 2.12
N VAL A 71 -6.91 10.09 2.14
CA VAL A 71 -6.97 11.53 2.49
C VAL A 71 -6.32 11.84 3.84
N ALA A 72 -6.74 11.17 4.91
CA ALA A 72 -6.19 11.40 6.26
C ALA A 72 -4.67 11.19 6.34
N ILE A 73 -4.15 10.21 5.60
CA ILE A 73 -2.71 9.92 5.56
C ILE A 73 -1.97 10.99 4.75
N ARG A 74 -2.54 11.44 3.63
CA ARG A 74 -1.95 12.52 2.83
C ARG A 74 -1.88 13.84 3.60
N GLU A 75 -2.91 14.17 4.35
CA GLU A 75 -2.91 15.34 5.25
C GLU A 75 -1.82 15.23 6.31
N ALA A 76 -1.71 14.07 6.97
CA ALA A 76 -0.64 13.80 7.93
C ALA A 76 0.76 13.85 7.28
N MET A 77 0.92 13.31 6.08
CA MET A 77 2.19 13.37 5.34
C MET A 77 2.60 14.80 5.00
N ARG A 78 1.64 15.65 4.61
CA ARG A 78 1.88 17.08 4.36
C ARG A 78 2.31 17.80 5.64
N GLU A 79 1.65 17.50 6.76
CA GLU A 79 2.01 18.06 8.05
C GLU A 79 3.40 17.61 8.53
N LEU A 80 3.72 16.32 8.40
CA LEU A 80 4.98 15.76 8.88
C LEU A 80 6.18 16.20 8.02
N GLY A 81 5.95 16.61 6.78
CA GLY A 81 6.99 16.89 5.78
C GLY A 81 7.82 15.66 5.43
N HIS A 82 8.33 15.59 4.19
CA HIS A 82 9.25 14.53 3.72
C HIS A 82 8.77 13.06 3.90
N ALA A 83 7.51 12.83 4.25
CA ALA A 83 6.95 11.50 4.36
C ALA A 83 6.74 10.90 2.97
N VAL A 84 6.88 9.58 2.87
CA VAL A 84 6.78 8.83 1.61
C VAL A 84 5.57 7.92 1.66
N GLY A 85 4.82 7.87 0.56
CA GLY A 85 3.71 6.95 0.38
C GLY A 85 4.13 5.81 -0.54
N ILE A 86 3.81 4.59 -0.13
CA ILE A 86 3.78 3.37 -0.95
C ILE A 86 2.30 3.03 -1.14
N TYR A 87 1.83 3.09 -2.38
CA TYR A 87 0.43 2.87 -2.76
C TYR A 87 0.31 1.61 -3.63
N LEU A 88 -0.93 1.13 -3.80
CA LEU A 88 -1.24 0.03 -4.72
C LEU A 88 -0.35 -1.20 -4.47
N ASN A 89 -0.16 -1.57 -3.19
CA ASN A 89 0.68 -2.69 -2.74
C ASN A 89 2.15 -2.59 -3.17
N GLY A 90 2.67 -1.38 -3.43
CA GLY A 90 4.05 -1.17 -3.88
C GLY A 90 4.19 -0.78 -5.34
N ALA A 91 3.09 -0.77 -6.12
CA ALA A 91 3.16 -0.44 -7.54
C ALA A 91 3.47 1.04 -7.78
N LEU A 92 3.17 1.92 -6.82
CA LEU A 92 3.40 3.36 -6.93
C LEU A 92 3.97 3.91 -5.62
N CYS A 93 5.12 4.55 -5.69
CA CYS A 93 5.79 5.16 -4.55
C CYS A 93 6.09 6.63 -4.83
N GLY A 94 5.90 7.49 -3.85
CA GLY A 94 6.17 8.91 -4.04
C GLY A 94 5.94 9.76 -2.80
N ARG A 95 6.03 11.08 -2.98
CA ARG A 95 5.83 12.07 -1.92
C ARG A 95 4.71 13.03 -2.31
N GLU A 96 3.92 13.42 -1.32
CA GLU A 96 3.01 14.56 -1.49
C GLU A 96 3.84 15.84 -1.64
N ASP A 97 3.44 16.69 -2.58
CA ASP A 97 4.02 18.03 -2.69
C ASP A 97 3.50 18.91 -1.56
N VAL A 98 4.44 19.47 -0.81
CA VAL A 98 4.19 20.41 0.27
C VAL A 98 4.60 21.78 -0.28
N GLU A 99 3.60 22.63 -0.54
CA GLU A 99 3.80 24.04 -0.93
C GLU A 99 4.52 24.29 -2.27
N GLY A 100 4.40 23.40 -3.27
CA GLY A 100 4.97 23.65 -4.60
C GLY A 100 6.50 23.70 -4.62
N GLN A 101 7.15 23.10 -3.61
CA GLN A 101 8.60 23.09 -3.46
C GLN A 101 9.28 22.08 -4.41
N LEU A 102 8.52 21.14 -5.00
CA LEU A 102 9.01 20.22 -6.02
C LEU A 102 9.01 20.91 -7.40
N LYS A 103 9.91 21.87 -7.60
CA LYS A 103 10.18 22.43 -8.93
C LYS A 103 10.79 21.35 -9.82
N GLY A 104 10.17 21.15 -10.99
CA GLY A 104 10.40 20.03 -11.89
C GLY A 104 11.85 19.82 -12.35
N GLY A 105 12.28 18.56 -12.28
CA GLY A 105 13.17 18.01 -13.30
C GLY A 105 12.33 17.54 -14.49
N GLU A 106 12.91 17.58 -15.69
CA GLU A 106 12.25 17.37 -17.00
C GLU A 106 11.49 16.02 -17.15
N ASP A 107 11.60 15.11 -16.17
CA ASP A 107 10.98 13.78 -16.18
C ASP A 107 9.78 13.61 -15.20
N ALA A 108 9.38 14.65 -14.47
CA ALA A 108 8.27 14.55 -13.52
C ALA A 108 6.90 14.58 -14.24
N LYS A 109 6.34 13.41 -14.53
CA LYS A 109 4.90 13.25 -14.80
C LYS A 109 4.11 13.45 -13.49
N SER A 110 4.03 14.69 -13.02
CA SER A 110 3.29 15.07 -11.81
C SER A 110 1.79 15.22 -12.12
N SER A 111 0.97 14.46 -11.40
CA SER A 111 -0.40 14.90 -11.12
C SER A 111 -0.30 15.99 -10.05
N LEU A 112 0.01 17.23 -10.44
CA LEU A 112 0.12 18.52 -9.72
C LEU A 112 0.63 18.57 -8.25
N ASP A 113 0.33 17.61 -7.37
CA ASP A 113 0.72 17.54 -5.96
C ASP A 113 1.39 16.20 -5.54
N PHE A 114 1.89 15.41 -6.49
CA PHE A 114 2.55 14.13 -6.18
C PHE A 114 3.80 13.92 -7.04
N HIS A 115 4.92 13.63 -6.38
CA HIS A 115 6.18 13.31 -7.04
C HIS A 115 6.47 11.81 -6.95
N VAL A 116 6.42 11.15 -8.09
CA VAL A 116 6.69 9.71 -8.23
C VAL A 116 8.19 9.47 -8.04
N LEU A 117 8.53 8.66 -7.05
CA LEU A 117 9.90 8.23 -6.75
C LEU A 117 10.22 6.87 -7.39
N HIS A 118 9.22 5.99 -7.45
CA HIS A 118 9.34 4.66 -8.02
C HIS A 118 7.97 4.15 -8.43
N GLU A 119 7.92 3.38 -9.51
CA GLU A 119 6.69 2.71 -9.93
C GLU A 119 7.02 1.38 -10.61
N THR A 120 6.15 0.39 -10.40
CA THR A 120 6.24 -0.93 -11.01
C THR A 120 4.88 -1.25 -11.66
N PRO A 121 4.58 -0.66 -12.83
CA PRO A 121 3.35 -0.98 -13.54
C PRO A 121 3.39 -2.40 -14.12
N LEU A 122 2.21 -2.93 -14.44
CA LEU A 122 2.06 -4.09 -15.30
C LEU A 122 2.74 -3.84 -16.65
N LYS A 123 3.30 -4.89 -17.25
CA LYS A 123 3.75 -4.78 -18.64
C LYS A 123 2.54 -4.45 -19.52
N PRO A 124 2.66 -3.53 -20.50
CA PRO A 124 1.54 -3.14 -21.35
C PRO A 124 0.80 -4.32 -22.00
N LYS A 125 1.54 -5.31 -22.52
CA LYS A 125 0.96 -6.50 -23.14
C LYS A 125 0.18 -7.37 -22.14
N ASP A 126 0.64 -7.44 -20.90
CA ASP A 126 -0.02 -8.22 -19.85
C ASP A 126 -1.33 -7.54 -19.45
N ALA A 127 -1.31 -6.22 -19.23
CA ALA A 127 -2.51 -5.44 -18.93
C ALA A 127 -3.55 -5.52 -20.05
N VAL A 128 -3.12 -5.36 -21.31
CA VAL A 128 -4.00 -5.52 -22.49
C VAL A 128 -4.63 -6.91 -22.53
N TRP A 129 -3.86 -7.98 -22.27
CA TRP A 129 -4.41 -9.33 -22.24
C TRP A 129 -5.56 -9.46 -21.23
N TYR A 130 -5.40 -8.93 -20.02
CA TYR A 130 -6.46 -8.96 -19.01
C TYR A 130 -7.68 -8.10 -19.39
N VAL A 131 -7.48 -6.93 -20.00
CA VAL A 131 -8.58 -6.10 -20.52
C VAL A 131 -9.39 -6.88 -21.55
N GLN A 132 -8.73 -7.45 -22.55
CA GLN A 132 -9.38 -8.20 -23.62
C GLN A 132 -10.10 -9.44 -23.08
N TRP A 133 -9.46 -10.14 -22.14
CA TRP A 133 -10.07 -11.29 -21.47
C TRP A 133 -11.33 -10.88 -20.70
N ALA A 134 -11.29 -9.76 -19.97
CA ALA A 134 -12.41 -9.24 -19.20
C ALA A 134 -13.59 -8.87 -20.10
N VAL A 135 -13.32 -8.14 -21.20
CA VAL A 135 -14.34 -7.76 -22.19
C VAL A 135 -14.99 -8.99 -22.82
N ARG A 136 -14.18 -9.94 -23.31
CA ARG A 136 -14.67 -11.19 -23.93
C ARG A 136 -15.56 -12.00 -23.01
N ASN A 137 -15.21 -12.07 -21.72
CA ASN A 137 -15.92 -12.88 -20.73
C ASN A 137 -16.95 -12.09 -19.91
N GLN A 138 -17.19 -10.81 -20.25
CA GLN A 138 -18.12 -9.93 -19.54
C GLN A 138 -17.86 -9.89 -18.03
N ARG A 139 -16.58 -9.82 -17.64
CA ARG A 139 -16.14 -9.73 -16.25
C ARG A 139 -15.74 -8.30 -15.94
N CYS A 140 -16.36 -7.69 -14.92
CA CYS A 140 -15.99 -6.36 -14.45
C CYS A 140 -14.50 -6.28 -14.12
N VAL A 141 -13.81 -5.29 -14.70
CA VAL A 141 -12.41 -5.03 -14.43
C VAL A 141 -12.17 -3.53 -14.30
N VAL A 142 -11.46 -3.13 -13.25
CA VAL A 142 -11.06 -1.74 -13.01
C VAL A 142 -9.53 -1.66 -13.01
N LEU A 143 -8.99 -0.72 -13.78
CA LEU A 143 -7.57 -0.43 -13.91
C LEU A 143 -7.22 0.80 -13.07
N TYR A 144 -6.07 0.78 -12.43
CA TYR A 144 -5.54 1.90 -11.66
C TYR A 144 -4.33 2.46 -12.38
N SER A 145 -4.40 3.75 -12.71
CA SER A 145 -3.31 4.52 -13.30
C SER A 145 -3.19 5.81 -12.49
N TYR A 146 -2.17 5.88 -11.62
CA TYR A 146 -2.02 6.98 -10.66
C TYR A 146 -3.29 7.20 -9.82
N ASP A 147 -3.90 8.39 -9.87
CA ASP A 147 -5.14 8.72 -9.15
C ASP A 147 -6.42 8.44 -9.96
N THR A 148 -6.29 7.84 -11.13
CA THR A 148 -7.44 7.55 -12.00
C THR A 148 -7.77 6.06 -11.97
N THR A 149 -9.04 5.76 -11.77
CA THR A 149 -9.65 4.45 -12.00
C THR A 149 -10.31 4.42 -13.37
N ILE A 150 -10.13 3.34 -14.11
CA ILE A 150 -10.54 3.23 -15.52
C ILE A 150 -11.20 1.87 -15.74
N THR A 151 -12.25 1.80 -16.56
CA THR A 151 -12.86 0.53 -16.99
C THR A 151 -13.03 0.48 -18.51
N PRO A 152 -12.83 -0.68 -19.17
CA PRO A 152 -13.11 -0.80 -20.60
C PRO A 152 -14.61 -0.76 -20.96
N PHE A 153 -15.48 -1.00 -19.98
CA PHE A 153 -16.95 -0.94 -20.11
C PHE A 153 -17.59 -0.78 -18.73
N ASP A 154 -18.72 -0.08 -18.64
CA ASP A 154 -19.47 0.02 -17.38
C ASP A 154 -20.10 -1.32 -16.97
N HIS A 155 -20.10 -1.59 -15.68
CA HIS A 155 -20.66 -2.82 -15.10
C HIS A 155 -21.13 -2.54 -13.67
N PRO A 156 -22.28 -3.08 -13.20
CA PRO A 156 -22.81 -2.76 -11.86
C PRO A 156 -21.82 -2.98 -10.70
N SER A 157 -20.95 -3.99 -10.81
CA SER A 157 -19.89 -4.24 -9.82
C SER A 157 -18.81 -3.14 -9.72
N CYS A 158 -18.75 -2.18 -10.64
CA CYS A 158 -17.90 -1.00 -10.51
C CYS A 158 -18.27 -0.18 -9.27
N GLU A 159 -19.55 -0.15 -8.84
CA GLU A 159 -19.99 0.55 -7.62
C GLU A 159 -19.28 0.05 -6.35
N LEU A 160 -18.75 -1.19 -6.36
CA LEU A 160 -18.03 -1.75 -5.22
C LEU A 160 -16.76 -0.97 -4.86
N VAL A 161 -16.15 -0.22 -5.80
CA VAL A 161 -14.97 0.61 -5.49
C VAL A 161 -15.34 1.80 -4.61
N GLN A 162 -16.57 2.30 -4.70
CA GLN A 162 -17.03 3.43 -3.89
C GLN A 162 -17.16 3.05 -2.41
N GLY A 163 -17.49 1.79 -2.12
CA GLY A 163 -17.44 1.25 -0.75
C GLY A 163 -16.04 1.24 -0.13
N ALA A 164 -15.00 1.34 -0.94
CA ALA A 164 -13.61 1.50 -0.52
C ALA A 164 -13.14 2.98 -0.55
N SER A 165 -14.05 3.94 -0.73
CA SER A 165 -13.74 5.37 -0.89
C SER A 165 -12.86 5.67 -2.11
N GLU A 166 -12.97 4.86 -3.15
CA GLU A 166 -12.24 5.04 -4.41
C GLU A 166 -13.14 5.69 -5.47
N PRO A 167 -12.59 6.47 -6.41
CA PRO A 167 -13.37 7.11 -7.46
C PRO A 167 -14.01 6.07 -8.37
N TYR A 168 -15.23 6.37 -8.82
CA TYR A 168 -15.90 5.56 -9.84
C TYR A 168 -15.05 5.54 -11.12
N PRO A 169 -14.86 4.36 -11.76
CA PRO A 169 -13.97 4.26 -12.91
C PRO A 169 -14.50 5.05 -14.10
N VAL A 170 -13.59 5.77 -14.77
CA VAL A 170 -13.88 6.42 -16.05
C VAL A 170 -13.96 5.33 -17.13
N GLU A 171 -15.06 5.29 -17.87
CA GLU A 171 -15.18 4.37 -19.00
C GLU A 171 -14.32 4.86 -20.18
N ILE A 172 -13.42 4.00 -20.64
CA ILE A 172 -12.64 4.19 -21.87
C ILE A 172 -12.79 2.91 -22.70
N PRO A 173 -13.50 2.94 -23.85
CA PRO A 173 -13.71 1.76 -24.68
C PRO A 173 -12.40 1.07 -25.06
N GLU A 174 -12.44 -0.25 -25.23
CA GLU A 174 -11.26 -1.08 -25.55
C GLU A 174 -10.43 -0.52 -26.73
N SER A 175 -11.10 -0.02 -27.77
CA SER A 175 -10.47 0.56 -28.96
C SER A 175 -9.57 1.76 -28.67
N ASP A 176 -9.90 2.54 -27.64
CA ASP A 176 -9.16 3.74 -27.23
C ASP A 176 -8.21 3.44 -26.06
N LEU A 177 -8.57 2.49 -25.19
CA LEU A 177 -7.80 2.12 -24.02
C LEU A 177 -6.51 1.34 -24.40
N ILE A 178 -6.61 0.36 -25.30
CA ILE A 178 -5.47 -0.48 -25.67
C ILE A 178 -4.30 0.33 -26.26
N PRO A 179 -4.51 1.25 -27.22
CA PRO A 179 -3.41 2.06 -27.76
C PRO A 179 -2.70 2.89 -26.69
N GLN A 180 -3.44 3.42 -25.70
CA GLN A 180 -2.86 4.19 -24.59
C GLN A 180 -2.00 3.33 -23.65
N ILE A 181 -2.45 2.10 -23.37
CA ILE A 181 -1.66 1.14 -22.59
C ILE A 181 -0.39 0.75 -23.36
N LEU A 182 -0.51 0.36 -24.63
CA LEU A 182 0.61 -0.11 -25.44
C LEU A 182 1.67 0.97 -25.69
N SER A 183 1.27 2.23 -25.79
CA SER A 183 2.17 3.38 -25.95
C SER A 183 2.73 3.92 -24.62
N ASN A 184 2.35 3.35 -23.47
CA ASN A 184 2.70 3.83 -22.12
C ASN A 184 2.26 5.28 -21.84
N THR A 185 1.29 5.82 -22.57
CA THR A 185 0.62 7.08 -22.17
C THR A 185 -0.26 6.84 -20.95
N LEU A 186 -0.81 5.63 -20.81
CA LEU A 186 -1.53 5.14 -19.64
C LEU A 186 -0.76 3.96 -19.04
N LYS A 187 -0.21 4.15 -17.84
CA LYS A 187 0.50 3.10 -17.10
C LYS A 187 -0.46 2.42 -16.13
N VAL A 188 -0.58 1.10 -16.23
CA VAL A 188 -1.49 0.33 -15.37
C VAL A 188 -0.72 -0.21 -14.19
N HIS A 189 -0.90 0.36 -13.00
CA HIS A 189 -0.19 -0.04 -11.78
C HIS A 189 -0.86 -1.24 -11.08
N LYS A 190 -2.18 -1.35 -11.20
CA LYS A 190 -2.99 -2.43 -10.63
C LYS A 190 -4.23 -2.63 -11.51
N MET A 191 -4.73 -3.85 -11.58
CA MET A 191 -6.10 -4.12 -12.08
C MET A 191 -6.86 -4.88 -11.00
N ILE A 192 -8.17 -4.73 -10.95
CA ILE A 192 -9.01 -5.53 -10.07
C ILE A 192 -10.19 -6.08 -10.85
N PHE A 193 -10.45 -7.38 -10.71
CA PHE A 193 -11.73 -7.94 -11.06
C PHE A 193 -12.68 -7.77 -9.87
N LEU A 194 -13.88 -7.27 -10.15
CA LEU A 194 -14.89 -6.99 -9.13
C LEU A 194 -16.14 -7.85 -9.34
N GLY A 195 -16.74 -8.25 -8.23
CA GLY A 195 -18.06 -8.88 -8.27
C GLY A 195 -18.36 -9.69 -7.03
N PRO A 196 -19.53 -10.35 -6.97
CA PRO A 196 -19.87 -11.23 -5.87
C PRO A 196 -18.87 -12.39 -5.77
N LYS A 197 -18.68 -12.91 -4.55
CA LYS A 197 -17.65 -13.92 -4.25
C LYS A 197 -17.65 -15.11 -5.20
N VAL A 198 -18.81 -15.72 -5.43
CA VAL A 198 -18.93 -16.94 -6.25
C VAL A 198 -18.55 -16.67 -7.71
N PRO A 199 -19.11 -15.66 -8.40
CA PRO A 199 -18.62 -15.23 -9.72
C PRO A 199 -17.12 -14.94 -9.76
N LEU A 200 -16.56 -14.34 -8.71
CA LEU A 200 -15.14 -13.97 -8.66
C LEU A 200 -14.22 -15.18 -8.45
N ASP A 201 -14.64 -16.16 -7.65
CA ASP A 201 -13.96 -17.45 -7.51
C ASP A 201 -13.93 -18.19 -8.87
N GLN A 202 -15.03 -18.10 -9.62
CA GLN A 202 -15.07 -18.61 -11.00
C GLN A 202 -14.12 -17.83 -11.92
N THR A 203 -14.12 -16.49 -11.87
CA THR A 203 -13.16 -15.66 -12.62
C THR A 203 -11.72 -16.09 -12.36
N ARG A 204 -11.36 -16.38 -11.10
CA ARG A 204 -10.02 -16.87 -10.75
C ARG A 204 -9.72 -18.21 -11.43
N THR A 205 -10.66 -19.14 -11.37
CA THR A 205 -10.54 -20.48 -11.98
C THR A 205 -10.42 -20.39 -13.51
N ASP A 206 -11.24 -19.56 -14.14
CA ASP A 206 -11.23 -19.35 -15.59
C ASP A 206 -9.88 -18.76 -16.03
N LEU A 207 -9.38 -17.75 -15.31
CA LEU A 207 -8.05 -17.16 -15.56
C LEU A 207 -6.92 -18.18 -15.40
N ASP A 208 -6.98 -19.08 -14.42
CA ASP A 208 -5.96 -20.12 -14.25
C ASP A 208 -5.99 -21.20 -15.34
N SER A 209 -7.13 -21.39 -16.00
CA SER A 209 -7.27 -22.32 -17.13
C SER A 209 -6.72 -21.78 -18.47
N GLU A 210 -6.49 -20.46 -18.56
CA GLU A 210 -6.01 -19.81 -19.77
C GLU A 210 -4.51 -20.05 -19.98
N SER A 211 -4.16 -20.91 -20.93
CA SER A 211 -2.76 -21.24 -21.26
C SER A 211 -1.91 -20.05 -21.72
N THR A 212 -2.56 -18.98 -22.19
CA THR A 212 -1.89 -17.75 -22.65
C THR A 212 -1.81 -16.67 -21.57
N ARG A 213 -2.28 -16.95 -20.34
CA ARG A 213 -2.29 -15.97 -19.26
C ARG A 213 -0.87 -15.46 -18.97
N PRO A 214 -0.70 -14.13 -18.79
CA PRO A 214 0.57 -13.57 -18.35
C PRO A 214 1.14 -14.24 -17.10
N THR A 215 2.45 -14.50 -17.13
CA THR A 215 3.23 -15.08 -16.03
C THR A 215 4.10 -14.06 -15.30
N SER A 216 4.12 -12.80 -15.76
CA SER A 216 4.74 -11.67 -15.05
C SER A 216 3.83 -11.02 -14.00
N THR A 217 2.68 -11.60 -13.71
CA THR A 217 1.69 -11.04 -12.79
C THR A 217 1.41 -11.96 -11.61
N SER A 218 0.95 -11.36 -10.52
CA SER A 218 0.49 -12.05 -9.32
C SER A 218 -0.95 -11.65 -9.02
N PHE A 219 -1.68 -12.58 -8.41
CA PHE A 219 -3.02 -12.32 -7.90
C PHE A 219 -3.00 -12.09 -6.40
N LEU A 220 -3.66 -11.04 -5.94
CA LEU A 220 -3.87 -10.75 -4.53
C LEU A 220 -5.37 -10.76 -4.22
N ARG A 221 -5.72 -11.15 -3.00
CA ARG A 221 -7.10 -11.15 -2.54
C ARG A 221 -7.19 -10.70 -1.09
N ASN A 222 -7.72 -9.50 -0.91
CA ASN A 222 -7.84 -8.87 0.41
C ASN A 222 -9.27 -8.93 0.95
N ASN A 223 -10.27 -9.24 0.11
CA ASN A 223 -11.66 -9.36 0.52
C ASN A 223 -12.44 -10.34 -0.38
N ASN A 224 -13.74 -10.47 -0.12
CA ASN A 224 -14.60 -11.42 -0.84
C ASN A 224 -15.07 -10.95 -2.20
N PHE A 225 -14.87 -9.68 -2.56
CA PHE A 225 -15.44 -9.05 -3.75
C PHE A 225 -14.39 -8.49 -4.74
N SER A 226 -13.10 -8.55 -4.43
CA SER A 226 -12.01 -8.14 -5.30
C SER A 226 -10.97 -9.24 -5.53
N LEU A 227 -10.49 -9.32 -6.77
CA LEU A 227 -9.35 -10.13 -7.18
C LEU A 227 -8.37 -9.20 -7.89
N GLU A 228 -7.28 -8.86 -7.22
CA GLU A 228 -6.31 -7.90 -7.75
C GLU A 228 -5.28 -8.60 -8.62
N VAL A 229 -4.84 -7.91 -9.67
CA VAL A 229 -3.74 -8.26 -10.55
C VAL A 229 -2.68 -7.18 -10.42
N VAL A 230 -1.48 -7.58 -10.02
CA VAL A 230 -0.31 -6.71 -9.89
C VAL A 230 0.87 -7.34 -10.61
N SER A 231 1.93 -6.56 -10.83
CA SER A 231 3.20 -7.12 -11.30
C SER A 231 3.74 -8.10 -10.25
N LYS A 232 4.37 -9.20 -10.68
CA LYS A 232 5.01 -10.15 -9.75
C LYS A 232 6.18 -9.55 -8.97
N HIS A 233 6.64 -8.38 -9.38
CA HIS A 233 7.71 -7.63 -8.73
C HIS A 233 7.18 -6.58 -7.74
N THR A 234 5.85 -6.52 -7.54
CA THR A 234 5.19 -5.57 -6.67
C THR A 234 4.86 -6.22 -5.32
N SER A 235 5.45 -5.70 -4.26
CA SER A 235 4.96 -5.88 -2.88
C SER A 235 5.34 -4.66 -2.04
N LYS A 236 4.70 -4.48 -0.87
CA LYS A 236 5.09 -3.43 0.09
C LYS A 236 6.55 -3.60 0.50
N ALA A 237 7.01 -4.84 0.69
CA ALA A 237 8.40 -5.17 1.03
C ALA A 237 9.36 -4.80 -0.10
N ALA A 238 9.04 -5.14 -1.36
CA ALA A 238 9.88 -4.78 -2.51
C ALA A 238 10.03 -3.26 -2.67
N ALA A 239 8.92 -2.52 -2.53
CA ALA A 239 8.92 -1.06 -2.57
C ALA A 239 9.69 -0.43 -1.39
N LEU A 240 9.53 -0.97 -0.18
CA LEU A 240 10.29 -0.54 0.99
C LEU A 240 11.79 -0.77 0.79
N LYS A 241 12.19 -1.95 0.28
CA LYS A 241 13.58 -2.28 -0.02
C LYS A 241 14.18 -1.34 -1.08
N PHE A 242 13.42 -1.03 -2.13
CA PHE A 242 13.85 -0.03 -3.10
C PHE A 242 14.13 1.31 -2.42
N PHE A 243 13.22 1.76 -1.55
CA PHE A 243 13.37 3.01 -0.83
C PHE A 243 14.59 3.01 0.11
N THR A 244 14.81 1.94 0.87
CA THR A 244 15.97 1.83 1.78
C THR A 244 17.29 1.87 1.01
N ASP A 245 17.39 1.08 -0.07
CA ASP A 245 18.65 0.90 -0.81
C ASP A 245 19.03 2.13 -1.64
N ASN A 246 18.04 2.80 -2.24
CA ASN A 246 18.30 3.82 -3.26
C ASN A 246 18.04 5.26 -2.78
N LEU A 247 17.20 5.45 -1.76
CA LEU A 247 16.70 6.78 -1.38
C LEU A 247 17.00 7.16 0.07
N ALA A 248 16.89 6.23 1.01
CA ALA A 248 17.15 6.50 2.43
C ALA A 248 18.61 6.24 2.85
N GLY A 249 19.35 5.41 2.10
CA GLY A 249 20.72 5.04 2.44
C GLY A 249 20.80 4.18 3.72
N CYS A 250 19.81 3.32 3.96
CA CYS A 250 19.77 2.41 5.10
C CYS A 250 19.43 0.98 4.68
N ARG A 251 19.52 0.02 5.60
CA ARG A 251 19.12 -1.38 5.35
C ARG A 251 17.77 -1.66 6.00
N LEU A 252 17.10 -2.73 5.58
CA LEU A 252 15.89 -3.23 6.24
C LEU A 252 16.11 -3.51 7.74
N ASP A 253 17.33 -3.87 8.15
CA ASP A 253 17.70 -4.02 9.57
C ASP A 253 17.50 -2.74 10.40
N ASN A 254 17.54 -1.56 9.76
CA ASN A 254 17.35 -0.26 10.41
C ASN A 254 15.88 0.19 10.45
N VAL A 255 14.95 -0.68 10.03
CA VAL A 255 13.54 -0.35 9.86
C VAL A 255 12.69 -0.91 10.99
N ILE A 256 11.77 -0.08 11.50
CA ILE A 256 10.60 -0.53 12.25
C ILE A 256 9.41 -0.59 11.28
N ALA A 257 8.80 -1.76 11.11
CA ALA A 257 7.66 -1.95 10.23
C ALA A 257 6.40 -2.37 11.01
N PHE A 258 5.24 -1.84 10.65
CA PHE A 258 3.94 -2.15 11.27
C PHE A 258 2.94 -2.62 10.23
N GLY A 259 2.14 -3.63 10.58
CA GLY A 259 1.15 -4.22 9.68
C GLY A 259 0.23 -5.22 10.34
N ASP A 260 -0.88 -5.50 9.69
CA ASP A 260 -1.96 -6.34 10.22
C ASP A 260 -2.49 -7.38 9.21
N GLY A 261 -2.24 -7.18 7.91
CA GLY A 261 -2.80 -7.99 6.82
C GLY A 261 -1.80 -8.86 6.03
N ASP A 262 -2.33 -9.68 5.11
CA ASP A 262 -1.54 -10.60 4.27
C ASP A 262 -0.46 -9.86 3.45
N ASN A 263 -0.77 -8.67 2.94
CA ASN A 263 0.14 -7.83 2.15
C ASN A 263 1.28 -7.18 2.98
N ASP A 264 1.27 -7.33 4.31
CA ASP A 264 2.32 -6.84 5.20
C ASP A 264 3.34 -7.92 5.60
N VAL A 265 2.99 -9.20 5.44
CA VAL A 265 3.77 -10.34 5.96
C VAL A 265 5.24 -10.28 5.58
N GLU A 266 5.55 -10.04 4.31
CA GLU A 266 6.94 -9.93 3.82
C GLU A 266 7.68 -8.76 4.49
N MET A 267 7.04 -7.59 4.54
CA MET A 267 7.62 -6.38 5.13
C MET A 267 7.91 -6.58 6.62
N ILE A 268 6.96 -7.16 7.37
CA ILE A 268 7.10 -7.48 8.79
C ILE A 268 8.20 -8.51 9.04
N LYS A 269 8.29 -9.53 8.19
CA LYS A 269 9.30 -10.58 8.36
C LYS A 269 10.73 -10.07 8.12
N GLU A 270 10.93 -9.18 7.15
CA GLU A 270 12.26 -8.78 6.68
C GLU A 270 12.88 -7.60 7.46
N CYS A 271 12.06 -6.73 8.05
CA CYS A 271 12.57 -5.53 8.74
C CYS A 271 13.23 -5.83 10.09
N GLY A 272 14.14 -4.96 10.51
CA GLY A 272 14.85 -5.01 11.79
C GLY A 272 13.90 -5.24 12.96
N LEU A 273 12.84 -4.45 13.06
CA LEU A 273 11.72 -4.68 13.98
C LEU A 273 10.40 -4.70 13.20
N GLY A 274 9.97 -5.89 12.80
CA GLY A 274 8.61 -6.10 12.30
C GLY A 274 7.60 -6.29 13.42
N VAL A 275 6.54 -5.50 13.40
CA VAL A 275 5.50 -5.43 14.42
C VAL A 275 4.15 -5.81 13.82
N GLY A 276 3.54 -6.87 14.36
CA GLY A 276 2.18 -7.26 14.02
C GLY A 276 1.18 -6.55 14.93
N MET A 277 0.13 -5.96 14.37
CA MET A 277 -0.90 -5.28 15.17
C MET A 277 -1.77 -6.28 15.93
N GLY A 278 -2.29 -5.90 17.10
CA GLY A 278 -3.11 -6.79 17.94
C GLY A 278 -4.36 -7.33 17.23
N ASN A 279 -4.99 -6.48 16.41
CA ASN A 279 -6.12 -6.79 15.54
C ASN A 279 -5.74 -7.54 14.26
N GLY A 280 -4.44 -7.67 13.97
CA GLY A 280 -3.95 -8.31 12.75
C GLY A 280 -4.14 -9.82 12.70
N LEU A 281 -3.97 -10.37 11.50
CA LEU A 281 -4.12 -11.79 11.21
C LEU A 281 -3.13 -12.63 12.01
N ALA A 282 -3.55 -13.84 12.37
CA ALA A 282 -2.76 -14.74 13.21
C ALA A 282 -1.38 -15.05 12.59
N HIS A 283 -1.31 -15.21 11.26
CA HIS A 283 -0.06 -15.51 10.58
C HIS A 283 0.88 -14.29 10.49
N VAL A 284 0.34 -13.05 10.43
CA VAL A 284 1.14 -11.81 10.52
C VAL A 284 1.80 -11.71 11.88
N LYS A 285 1.01 -11.88 12.96
CA LYS A 285 1.53 -11.90 14.33
C LYS A 285 2.57 -12.99 14.57
N LYS A 286 2.43 -14.14 13.89
CA LYS A 286 3.39 -15.26 13.99
C LYS A 286 4.76 -14.95 13.40
N VAL A 287 4.83 -14.12 12.35
CA VAL A 287 6.12 -13.72 11.75
C VAL A 287 6.69 -12.45 12.37
N ALA A 288 5.88 -11.71 13.13
CA ALA A 288 6.30 -10.48 13.78
C ALA A 288 7.29 -10.76 14.93
N LYS A 289 8.21 -9.82 15.10
CA LYS A 289 9.18 -9.79 16.21
C LYS A 289 8.54 -9.24 17.49
N TYR A 290 7.45 -8.50 17.36
CA TYR A 290 6.66 -7.98 18.47
C TYR A 290 5.19 -7.86 18.05
N VAL A 291 4.28 -8.08 19.00
CA VAL A 291 2.84 -7.87 18.79
C VAL A 291 2.40 -6.62 19.54
N ALA A 292 1.97 -5.60 18.81
CA ALA A 292 1.49 -4.35 19.38
C ALA A 292 0.04 -4.46 19.91
N PRO A 293 -0.41 -3.46 20.69
CA PRO A 293 -1.83 -3.18 20.85
C PRO A 293 -2.56 -3.04 19.51
N THR A 294 -3.90 -3.00 19.55
CA THR A 294 -4.67 -2.78 18.32
C THR A 294 -4.45 -1.37 17.78
N ASN A 295 -4.81 -1.14 16.52
CA ASN A 295 -4.90 0.19 15.93
C ASN A 295 -5.77 1.16 16.77
N ASP A 296 -6.90 0.69 17.29
CA ASP A 296 -7.78 1.47 18.18
C ASP A 296 -7.20 1.75 19.57
N GLU A 297 -6.13 1.05 19.94
CA GLU A 297 -5.41 1.22 21.22
C GLU A 297 -4.06 1.95 21.01
N ASP A 298 -3.88 2.62 19.87
CA ASP A 298 -2.67 3.37 19.50
C ASP A 298 -1.41 2.49 19.42
N GLY A 299 -1.53 1.26 18.92
CA GLY A 299 -0.43 0.28 18.91
C GLY A 299 0.86 0.81 18.28
N VAL A 300 0.78 1.50 17.13
CA VAL A 300 1.93 2.12 16.46
C VAL A 300 2.62 3.12 17.39
N ALA A 301 1.84 4.04 17.96
CA ALA A 301 2.35 5.11 18.81
C ALA A 301 3.05 4.58 20.06
N ARG A 302 2.44 3.60 20.73
CA ARG A 302 2.96 3.00 21.97
C ARG A 302 4.30 2.30 21.73
N VAL A 303 4.42 1.57 20.63
CA VAL A 303 5.68 0.92 20.26
C VAL A 303 6.74 1.95 19.91
N LEU A 304 6.42 2.95 19.08
CA LEU A 304 7.40 3.98 18.70
C LEU A 304 7.92 4.74 19.93
N ARG A 305 7.05 5.14 20.85
CA ARG A 305 7.47 5.80 22.11
C ARG A 305 8.35 4.91 22.96
N GLY A 306 8.00 3.63 23.08
CA GLY A 306 8.78 2.65 23.82
C GLY A 306 10.17 2.42 23.24
N VAL A 307 10.25 2.20 21.93
CA VAL A 307 11.51 1.91 21.22
C VAL A 307 12.39 3.15 21.14
N LEU A 308 11.82 4.33 20.91
CA LEU A 308 12.60 5.55 20.65
C LEU A 308 12.77 6.45 21.89
N GLY A 309 12.13 6.12 23.01
CA GLY A 309 12.23 6.89 24.27
C GLY A 309 11.58 8.29 24.21
N LEU A 310 10.37 8.39 23.62
CA LEU A 310 9.67 9.68 23.29
C LEU A 310 8.54 10.12 24.24
#